data_AF-A0A3C0EFD7-F1
#
_entry.id   AF-A0A3C0EFD7-F1
#
_cell.length_a   1.000
_cell.length_b   1.000
_cell.length_c   1.000
_cell.angle_alpha   90.00
_cell.angle_beta   90.00
_cell.angle_gamma   90.00
#
_symmetry.space_group_name_H-M   'P 1'
#
loop_
_entity.id
_entity.type
_entity.pdbx_description
1 polymer ?
#
loop_
_entity_poly.entity_id
_entity_poly.type
_entity_poly.pdbx_seq_one_letter_code
_entity_poly.pdbx_strand_id
1 'polypeptide(L)'
;MDPALREHYLQIARDNPNILCSEVPAEVLAETAYDDNDPSELLWAFLEVGFNRWLAEKHGRSVILPNSMLRDALSVLWDRTCRLYTSQLLSRDDPDWDKPFFSNEGLEGSW
;
A
#
# COMPACT_ATOMS: atom_id res chain seq x y z
N MET A 1 12.59 12.46 1.60
CA MET A 1 12.92 11.84 0.29
C MET A 1 13.03 12.92 -0.78
N ASP A 2 13.83 12.70 -1.84
CA ASP A 2 13.86 13.57 -3.03
C ASP A 2 12.49 13.62 -3.75
N PRO A 3 12.00 14.79 -4.20
CA PRO A 3 10.68 14.90 -4.85
C PRO A 3 10.52 14.05 -6.12
N ALA A 4 11.56 13.87 -6.93
CA ALA A 4 11.46 13.07 -8.15
C ALA A 4 11.35 11.58 -7.80
N LEU A 5 12.09 11.14 -6.78
CA LEU A 5 11.97 9.77 -6.25
C LEU A 5 10.59 9.51 -5.63
N ARG A 6 10.04 10.49 -4.90
CA ARG A 6 8.66 10.41 -4.39
C ARG A 6 7.66 10.21 -5.52
N GLU A 7 7.74 11.03 -6.57
CA GLU A 7 6.82 10.93 -7.71
C GLU A 7 6.98 9.61 -8.48
N HIS A 8 8.22 9.09 -8.56
CA HIS A 8 8.47 7.78 -9.16
C HIS A 8 7.68 6.66 -8.47
N TYR A 9 7.69 6.60 -7.14
CA TYR A 9 6.90 5.59 -6.41
C TYR A 9 5.40 5.80 -6.57
N LEU A 10 4.91 7.05 -6.53
CA LEU A 10 3.49 7.32 -6.78
C LEU A 10 3.09 6.87 -8.19
N GLN A 11 3.97 7.00 -9.18
CA GLN A 11 3.71 6.54 -10.54
C GLN A 11 3.62 5.00 -10.62
N ILE A 12 4.47 4.27 -9.89
CA ILE A 12 4.37 2.80 -9.77
C ILE A 12 3.00 2.39 -9.24
N ALA A 13 2.51 3.05 -8.18
CA ALA A 13 1.18 2.77 -7.63
C ALA A 13 0.05 3.08 -8.62
N ARG A 14 0.22 4.10 -9.48
CA ARG A 14 -0.77 4.44 -10.52
C ARG A 14 -0.84 3.41 -11.63
N ASP A 15 0.32 2.94 -12.07
CA ASP A 15 0.44 2.10 -13.27
C ASP A 15 0.26 0.62 -12.96
N ASN A 16 0.54 0.20 -11.73
CA ASN A 16 0.49 -1.20 -11.31
C ASN A 16 -0.47 -1.42 -10.11
N PRO A 17 -1.78 -1.19 -10.27
CA PRO A 17 -2.76 -1.38 -9.20
C PRO A 17 -2.87 -2.83 -8.67
N ASN A 18 -2.38 -3.81 -9.44
CA ASN A 18 -2.35 -5.22 -9.04
C ASN A 18 -0.94 -5.72 -8.70
N ILE A 19 0.02 -4.83 -8.42
CA ILE A 19 1.35 -5.21 -7.97
C ILE A 19 1.23 -6.21 -6.80
N LEU A 20 1.98 -7.30 -6.84
CA LEU A 20 1.97 -8.28 -5.77
C LEU A 20 2.70 -7.75 -4.55
N CYS A 21 2.36 -8.26 -3.36
CA CYS A 21 3.07 -7.89 -2.14
C CYS A 21 4.57 -8.21 -2.20
N SER A 22 4.97 -9.24 -2.94
CA SER A 22 6.37 -9.59 -3.19
C SER A 22 7.11 -8.65 -4.15
N GLU A 23 6.37 -7.83 -4.91
CA GLU A 23 6.91 -6.97 -5.97
C GLU A 23 7.02 -5.50 -5.53
N VAL A 24 6.47 -5.15 -4.36
CA VAL A 24 6.53 -3.78 -3.84
C VAL A 24 7.99 -3.36 -3.62
N PRO A 25 8.40 -2.16 -4.07
CA PRO A 25 9.74 -1.67 -3.84
C PRO A 25 10.12 -1.69 -2.36
N ALA A 26 11.30 -2.23 -2.04
CA ALA A 26 11.80 -2.36 -0.68
C ALA A 26 11.89 -0.99 0.02
N GLU A 27 12.23 0.05 -0.73
CA GLU A 27 12.32 1.43 -0.27
C GLU A 27 10.96 1.98 0.17
N VAL A 28 9.85 1.58 -0.47
CA VAL A 28 8.50 1.94 -0.02
C VAL A 28 8.16 1.21 1.28
N LEU A 29 8.53 -0.06 1.41
CA LEU A 29 8.33 -0.82 2.65
C LEU A 29 9.16 -0.23 3.81
N ALA A 30 10.37 0.24 3.52
CA ALA A 30 11.27 0.85 4.50
C ALA A 30 10.72 2.16 5.10
N GLU A 31 9.78 2.83 4.44
CA GLU A 31 9.09 4.01 4.99
C GLU A 31 8.33 3.69 6.29
N THR A 32 8.02 2.42 6.56
CA THR A 32 7.44 1.99 7.86
C THR A 32 8.43 2.06 9.03
N ALA A 33 9.73 2.15 8.76
CA ALA A 33 10.77 2.20 9.79
C ALA A 33 11.19 3.63 10.17
N TYR A 34 10.74 4.64 9.43
CA TYR A 34 11.29 5.99 9.47
C TYR A 34 10.20 7.07 9.35
N ASP A 35 9.52 7.43 10.45
CA ASP A 35 8.89 8.76 10.55
C ASP A 35 8.53 9.12 12.01
N ASP A 36 8.53 10.42 12.33
CA ASP A 36 7.88 10.94 13.55
C ASP A 36 6.34 10.96 13.41
N ASN A 37 5.84 10.84 12.17
CA ASN A 37 4.44 10.72 11.80
C ASN A 37 4.16 9.34 11.19
N ASP A 38 3.54 8.44 11.96
CA ASP A 38 3.19 7.10 11.51
C ASP A 38 1.76 7.05 10.92
N PRO A 39 1.58 6.65 9.64
CA PRO A 39 2.58 6.34 8.61
C PRO A 39 3.14 7.57 7.89
N SER A 40 4.33 7.43 7.26
CA SER A 40 4.97 8.51 6.51
C SER A 40 4.07 9.10 5.41
N GLU A 41 4.26 10.38 5.09
CA GLU A 41 3.47 11.06 4.03
C GLU A 41 3.62 10.39 2.66
N LEU A 42 4.78 9.79 2.37
CA LEU A 42 4.99 9.03 1.13
C LEU A 42 4.19 7.74 1.17
N LEU A 43 4.31 6.95 2.24
CA LEU A 43 3.62 5.67 2.34
C LEU A 43 2.10 5.86 2.26
N TRP A 44 1.56 6.84 2.99
CA TRP A 44 0.12 7.12 2.95
C TRP A 44 -0.35 7.49 1.53
N ALA A 45 0.39 8.34 0.83
CA ALA A 45 0.08 8.73 -0.55
C ALA A 45 0.21 7.54 -1.52
N PHE A 46 1.21 6.68 -1.34
CA PHE A 46 1.40 5.48 -2.15
C PHE A 46 0.22 4.51 -2.00
N LEU A 47 -0.18 4.24 -0.76
CA LEU A 47 -1.35 3.39 -0.45
C LEU A 47 -2.63 3.99 -1.03
N GLU A 48 -2.87 5.29 -0.83
CA GLU A 48 -4.08 5.96 -1.32
C GLU A 48 -4.20 5.92 -2.85
N VAL A 49 -3.10 6.21 -3.55
CA VAL A 49 -3.06 6.20 -5.01
C VAL A 49 -3.31 4.80 -5.56
N GLY A 50 -2.60 3.80 -5.02
CA GLY A 50 -2.72 2.43 -5.48
C GLY A 50 -4.06 1.80 -5.14
N PHE A 51 -4.57 2.01 -3.92
CA PHE A 51 -5.89 1.52 -3.50
C PHE A 51 -7.02 2.07 -4.37
N ASN A 52 -7.03 3.38 -4.65
CA ASN A 52 -8.05 3.97 -5.51
C ASN A 52 -7.97 3.44 -6.95
N ARG A 53 -6.77 3.16 -7.46
CA ARG A 53 -6.59 2.56 -8.79
C ARG A 53 -7.05 1.11 -8.85
N TRP A 54 -6.66 0.31 -7.85
CA TRP A 54 -7.12 -1.07 -7.70
C TRP A 54 -8.65 -1.14 -7.58
N LEU A 55 -9.25 -0.28 -6.75
CA LEU A 55 -10.70 -0.23 -6.57
C LEU A 55 -11.40 0.17 -7.87
N ALA A 56 -10.85 1.13 -8.61
CA ALA A 56 -11.41 1.55 -9.89
C ALA A 56 -11.36 0.45 -10.94
N GLU A 57 -10.26 -0.31 -11.00
CA GLU A 57 -10.10 -1.44 -11.92
C GLU A 57 -11.08 -2.57 -11.57
N LYS A 58 -11.14 -2.95 -10.30
CA LYS A 58 -12.06 -3.97 -9.78
C LYS A 58 -13.52 -3.70 -10.16
N HIS A 59 -13.95 -2.44 -10.09
CA HIS A 59 -15.34 -2.05 -10.38
C HIS A 59 -15.56 -1.57 -11.81
N GLY A 60 -14.51 -1.51 -12.65
CA GLY A 60 -14.56 -0.97 -14.01
C GLY A 60 -14.91 0.53 -14.09
N ARG A 61 -14.83 1.26 -12.97
CA ARG A 61 -15.12 2.70 -12.86
C ARG A 61 -14.52 3.26 -11.57
N SER A 62 -14.21 4.55 -11.56
CA SER A 62 -13.82 5.24 -10.32
C SER A 62 -14.91 5.15 -9.26
N VAL A 63 -14.53 4.77 -8.04
CA VAL A 63 -15.40 4.72 -6.86
C VAL A 63 -14.91 5.78 -5.88
N ILE A 64 -15.82 6.67 -5.45
CA ILE A 64 -15.53 7.66 -4.41
C ILE A 64 -16.06 7.08 -3.10
N LEU A 65 -15.15 6.74 -2.19
CA LEU A 65 -15.50 6.30 -0.85
C LEU A 65 -15.67 7.49 0.09
N PRO A 66 -16.53 7.39 1.11
CA PRO A 66 -16.47 8.27 2.27
C PRO A 66 -15.07 8.26 2.89
N ASN A 67 -14.59 9.41 3.35
CA ASN A 67 -13.24 9.56 3.91
C ASN A 67 -12.94 8.59 5.07
N SER A 68 -13.93 8.24 5.89
CA SER A 68 -13.77 7.26 6.96
C SER A 68 -13.44 5.87 6.41
N MET A 69 -14.19 5.41 5.41
CA MET A 69 -13.97 4.10 4.78
C MET A 69 -12.63 4.03 4.05
N LEU A 70 -12.24 5.12 3.38
CA LEU A 70 -10.91 5.22 2.77
C LEU A 70 -9.82 5.09 3.85
N ARG A 71 -9.92 5.86 4.94
CA ARG A 71 -8.95 5.80 6.04
C ARG A 71 -8.86 4.41 6.66
N ASP A 72 -9.99 3.73 6.87
CA ASP A 72 -10.01 2.37 7.39
C ASP A 72 -9.28 1.41 6.45
N ALA A 73 -9.60 1.46 5.14
CA ALA A 73 -8.94 0.62 4.15
C ALA A 73 -7.41 0.87 4.11
N LEU A 74 -6.99 2.13 4.12
CA LEU A 74 -5.56 2.49 4.12
C LEU A 74 -4.86 2.07 5.41
N SER A 75 -5.54 2.08 6.56
CA SER A 75 -4.97 1.64 7.83
C SER A 75 -4.67 0.14 7.83
N VAL A 76 -5.56 -0.68 7.25
CA VAL A 76 -5.36 -2.12 7.13
C VAL A 76 -4.24 -2.44 6.11
N LEU A 77 -4.15 -1.68 5.01
CA LEU A 77 -3.03 -1.81 4.07
C LEU A 77 -1.69 -1.37 4.67
N TRP A 78 -1.71 -0.37 5.55
CA TRP A 78 -0.52 0.02 6.31
C TRP A 78 -0.06 -1.10 7.24
N ASP A 79 -0.96 -1.75 7.98
CA ASP A 79 -0.61 -2.92 8.81
C ASP A 79 0.06 -4.04 7.99
N ARG A 80 -0.50 -4.36 6.82
CA ARG A 80 0.14 -5.27 5.86
C ARG A 80 1.55 -4.80 5.49
N THR A 81 1.74 -3.51 5.21
CA THR A 81 3.04 -2.95 4.84
C THR A 81 4.07 -3.15 5.96
N CYS A 82 3.70 -2.89 7.21
CA CYS A 82 4.55 -3.12 8.38
C CYS A 82 4.95 -4.60 8.52
N ARG A 83 3.99 -5.50 8.28
CA ARG A 83 4.24 -6.96 8.31
C ARG A 83 5.20 -7.39 7.20
N LEU A 84 4.96 -6.93 5.96
CA LEU A 84 5.83 -7.22 4.81
C LEU A 84 7.25 -6.70 5.02
N TYR A 85 7.40 -5.47 5.53
CA TYR A 85 8.70 -4.92 5.88
C TYR A 85 9.42 -5.78 6.92
N THR A 86 8.71 -6.22 7.96
CA THR A 86 9.27 -7.11 9.00
C THR A 86 9.69 -8.47 8.41
N SER A 87 8.86 -9.07 7.55
CA SER A 87 9.15 -10.32 6.85
C SER A 87 10.42 -10.18 5.99
N GLN A 88 10.54 -9.08 5.24
CA GLN A 88 11.73 -8.77 4.44
C GLN A 88 12.98 -8.58 5.30
N LEU A 89 12.87 -7.79 6.38
CA LEU A 89 13.98 -7.54 7.31
C LEU A 89 14.51 -8.83 7.95
N LEU A 90 13.61 -9.77 8.26
CA LEU A 90 13.95 -11.05 8.86
C LEU A 90 14.26 -12.15 7.83
N SER A 91 14.19 -11.85 6.53
CA SER A 91 14.32 -12.83 5.44
C SER A 91 13.38 -14.04 5.62
N ARG A 92 12.12 -13.75 5.95
CA ARG A 92 11.06 -14.74 6.19
C ARG A 92 9.93 -14.60 5.20
N ASP A 93 9.18 -15.70 5.09
CA ASP A 93 8.01 -15.76 4.25
C ASP A 93 6.81 -14.99 4.80
N ASP A 94 6.15 -14.22 3.93
CA ASP A 94 4.88 -13.55 4.24
C ASP A 94 3.71 -14.28 3.56
N PRO A 95 2.61 -14.56 4.29
CA PRO A 95 1.45 -15.24 3.72
C PRO A 95 0.74 -14.45 2.61
N ASP A 96 0.99 -13.16 2.46
CA ASP A 96 0.36 -12.31 1.45
C ASP A 96 1.22 -12.09 0.20
N TRP A 97 2.40 -12.71 0.06
CA TRP A 97 3.31 -12.41 -1.05
C TRP A 97 2.66 -12.47 -2.44
N ASP A 98 1.86 -13.49 -2.70
CA ASP A 98 1.17 -13.68 -3.98
C ASP A 98 -0.16 -12.91 -4.08
N LYS A 99 -0.48 -12.06 -3.09
CA LYS A 99 -1.72 -11.26 -3.08
C LYS A 99 -1.48 -9.85 -3.63
N PRO A 100 -2.50 -9.22 -4.25
CA PRO A 100 -2.40 -7.84 -4.69
C PRO A 100 -2.19 -6.90 -3.49
N PHE A 101 -1.13 -6.12 -3.53
CA PHE A 101 -0.69 -5.27 -2.43
C PHE A 101 -1.74 -4.22 -2.04
N PHE A 102 -2.40 -3.61 -3.03
CA PHE A 102 -3.41 -2.59 -2.80
C PHE A 102 -4.81 -3.14 -2.52
N SER A 103 -5.01 -4.46 -2.50
CA SER A 103 -6.30 -5.06 -2.14
C SER A 103 -6.44 -5.17 -0.62
N ASN A 104 -7.44 -4.49 -0.04
CA ASN A 104 -7.77 -4.67 1.36
C ASN A 104 -8.65 -5.92 1.63
N GLU A 105 -9.00 -6.69 0.59
CA GLU A 105 -9.88 -7.85 0.75
C GLU A 105 -9.25 -8.96 1.57
N GLY A 106 -10.05 -9.57 2.45
CA GLY A 106 -9.61 -10.71 3.26
C GLY A 106 -8.59 -10.36 4.34
N LEU A 107 -8.34 -9.06 4.57
CA LEU A 107 -7.56 -8.57 5.70
C LEU A 107 -8.47 -8.34 6.90
N GLU A 108 -7.96 -8.57 8.11
CA GLU A 108 -8.70 -8.29 9.35
C GLU A 108 -9.11 -6.80 9.41
N GLY A 109 -10.38 -6.53 9.73
CA GLY A 109 -10.92 -5.17 9.76
C GLY A 109 -11.33 -4.59 8.39
N SER A 110 -11.27 -5.37 7.31
CA SER A 110 -11.85 -5.00 6.01
C SER A 110 -13.37 -5.18 5.98
N TRP A 111 -14.07 -4.26 5.29
CA TRP A 111 -15.52 -4.25 5.07
C TRP A 111 -15.88 -4.71 3.66
#